data_AF-A0A391PML3-F1
#
_entry.id   AF-A0A391PML3-F1
#
_cell.length_a   1.000
_cell.length_b   1.000
_cell.length_c   1.000
_cell.angle_alpha   90.00
_cell.angle_beta   90.00
_cell.angle_gamma   90.00
#
_symmetry.space_group_name_H-M   'P 1'
#
loop_
_entity.id
_entity.type
_entity.pdbx_description
1 polymer ?
#
loop_
_entity_poly.entity_id
_entity_poly.type
_entity_poly.pdbx_seq_one_letter_code
_entity_poly.pdbx_strand_id
1 'polypeptide(L)'
;MTSDPQGARDATVAALREAIGAVEATSADLVRKPPPPQEAPPPKKRRTPPKQNPDGSWPPITYPGMPEGDDWMHNLPARYTDGQRGHDRRIMEELAAVGVPCYTVSELADRAETVPQGIPIFIDWLTHLEERVPGPESDHREILRSGLICALDDPAARGNQRAIDLLIQQLRRQPPLAGPVRDFTEYALAHIATKTDFPAIAALIDELPPDYPRGALIEYLGRVKTSEAQAIALHWLDNGYAYFAIKALVSMKAIGVRDRVAPYVNDHDPWVRKVAKRAMERLPD
;
A
#
# COMPACT_ATOMS: atom_id res chain seq x y z
N MET A 1 57.72 -37.90 21.52
CA MET A 1 57.58 -37.11 20.27
C MET A 1 56.30 -36.31 20.38
N THR A 2 56.41 -35.08 20.87
CA THR A 2 55.30 -34.13 21.02
C THR A 2 55.03 -33.47 19.67
N SER A 3 53.84 -33.71 19.12
CA SER A 3 53.33 -33.04 17.92
C SER A 3 53.09 -31.56 18.24
N ASP A 4 53.78 -30.67 17.53
CA ASP A 4 53.69 -29.22 17.70
C ASP A 4 52.38 -28.68 17.09
N PRO A 5 51.37 -28.31 17.90
CA PRO A 5 50.04 -27.92 17.41
C PRO A 5 50.04 -26.53 16.76
N GLN A 6 51.06 -25.72 17.04
CA GLN A 6 51.16 -24.35 16.56
C GLN A 6 51.54 -24.33 15.07
N GLY A 7 52.51 -25.15 14.67
CA GLY A 7 52.93 -25.27 13.27
C GLY A 7 51.84 -25.79 12.33
N ALA A 8 50.94 -26.66 12.81
CA ALA A 8 49.80 -27.16 12.03
C ALA A 8 48.73 -26.07 11.81
N ARG A 9 48.52 -25.19 12.80
CA ARG A 9 47.61 -24.05 12.69
C ARG A 9 48.15 -23.00 11.72
N ASP A 10 49.44 -22.70 11.81
CA ASP A 10 50.06 -21.69 10.94
C ASP A 10 50.09 -22.14 9.47
N ALA A 11 50.32 -23.43 9.21
CA ALA A 11 50.20 -24.01 7.88
C ALA A 11 48.77 -23.93 7.32
N THR A 12 47.75 -24.13 8.16
CA THR A 12 46.34 -24.05 7.75
C THR A 12 45.94 -22.60 7.43
N VAL A 13 46.41 -21.63 8.21
CA VAL A 13 46.16 -20.20 7.98
C VAL A 13 46.87 -19.72 6.71
N ALA A 14 48.07 -20.21 6.43
CA ALA A 14 48.79 -19.91 5.19
C ALA A 14 48.03 -20.44 3.96
N ALA A 15 47.57 -21.69 4.00
CA ALA A 15 46.79 -22.30 2.92
C ALA A 15 45.46 -21.56 2.67
N LEU A 16 44.77 -21.10 3.72
CA LEU A 16 43.56 -20.31 3.59
C LEU A 16 43.80 -18.94 2.95
N ARG A 17 44.92 -18.27 3.30
CA ARG A 17 45.28 -16.98 2.69
C ARG A 17 45.63 -17.12 1.21
N GLU A 18 46.32 -18.20 0.84
CA GLU A 18 46.64 -18.50 -0.55
C GLU A 18 45.39 -18.81 -1.37
N ALA A 19 44.44 -19.58 -0.80
CA ALA A 19 43.16 -19.86 -1.44
C ALA A 19 42.31 -18.60 -1.65
N ILE A 20 42.27 -17.69 -0.67
CA ILE A 20 41.57 -16.41 -0.80
C ILE A 20 42.24 -15.52 -1.87
N GLY A 21 43.57 -15.44 -1.87
CA GLY A 21 44.31 -14.68 -2.88
C GLY A 21 44.10 -15.19 -4.30
N ALA A 22 43.97 -16.51 -4.48
CA ALA A 22 43.68 -17.12 -5.78
C ALA A 22 42.26 -16.79 -6.30
N VAL A 23 41.27 -16.71 -5.40
CA VAL A 23 39.87 -16.33 -5.72
C VAL A 23 39.75 -14.83 -6.04
N GLU A 24 40.50 -13.98 -5.34
CA GLU A 24 40.52 -12.54 -5.59
C GLU A 24 41.25 -12.20 -6.89
N ALA A 25 42.34 -12.91 -7.22
CA ALA A 25 43.04 -12.77 -8.49
C ALA A 25 42.18 -13.19 -9.70
N THR A 26 41.32 -14.21 -9.55
CA THR A 26 40.35 -14.60 -10.61
C THR A 26 39.15 -13.67 -10.71
N SER A 27 38.85 -12.90 -9.65
CA SER A 27 37.75 -11.92 -9.65
C SER A 27 38.12 -10.57 -10.26
N ALA A 28 39.41 -10.24 -10.33
CA ALA A 28 39.92 -8.98 -10.88
C ALA A 28 39.84 -8.91 -12.43
N ASP A 29 39.85 -10.05 -13.12
CA ASP A 29 39.77 -10.13 -14.60
C ASP A 29 38.35 -10.26 -15.15
N LEU A 30 37.32 -10.30 -14.29
CA LEU A 30 35.93 -10.31 -14.74
C LEU A 30 35.47 -8.87 -15.01
N VAL A 31 35.45 -8.48 -16.29
CA VAL A 31 34.74 -7.29 -16.77
C VAL A 31 33.28 -7.37 -16.29
N ARG A 32 32.96 -6.64 -15.21
CA ARG A 32 31.60 -6.52 -14.70
C ARG A 32 30.77 -5.77 -15.73
N LYS A 33 30.03 -6.51 -16.57
CA LYS A 33 28.95 -5.91 -17.35
C LYS A 33 27.95 -5.28 -16.36
N PRO A 34 27.53 -4.02 -16.58
CA PRO A 34 26.47 -3.43 -15.79
C PRO A 34 25.25 -4.35 -15.84
N PRO A 35 24.50 -4.51 -14.73
CA PRO A 35 23.26 -5.24 -14.78
C PRO A 35 22.36 -4.64 -15.87
N PRO A 36 21.66 -5.47 -16.65
CA PRO A 36 20.69 -4.95 -17.62
C PRO A 36 19.71 -4.04 -16.88
N PRO A 37 19.21 -2.96 -17.52
CA PRO A 37 18.19 -2.11 -16.93
C PRO A 37 17.07 -3.00 -16.40
N GLN A 38 16.76 -2.90 -15.10
CA GLN A 38 15.58 -3.54 -14.56
C GLN A 38 14.39 -3.01 -15.35
N GLU A 39 13.79 -3.88 -16.17
CA GLU A 39 12.50 -3.59 -16.77
C GLU A 39 11.56 -3.22 -15.63
N ALA A 40 10.97 -2.02 -15.71
CA ALA A 40 9.96 -1.62 -14.75
C ALA A 40 8.91 -2.74 -14.69
N PRO A 41 8.49 -3.17 -13.49
CA PRO A 41 7.48 -4.20 -13.37
C PRO A 41 6.28 -3.81 -14.24
N PRO A 42 5.69 -4.77 -14.98
CA PRO A 42 4.56 -4.47 -15.83
C PRO A 42 3.49 -3.74 -15.01
N PRO A 43 2.82 -2.72 -15.58
CA PRO A 43 1.81 -1.97 -14.84
C PRO A 43 0.82 -2.95 -14.23
N LYS A 44 0.64 -2.88 -12.90
CA LYS A 44 -0.35 -3.70 -12.19
C LYS A 44 -1.66 -3.60 -12.96
N LYS A 45 -2.15 -4.73 -13.48
CA LYS A 45 -3.42 -4.77 -14.22
C LYS A 45 -4.47 -4.10 -13.34
N ARG A 46 -5.24 -3.18 -13.94
CA ARG A 46 -6.34 -2.51 -13.27
C ARG A 46 -7.28 -3.61 -12.74
N ARG A 47 -7.37 -3.74 -11.42
CA ARG A 47 -8.19 -4.78 -10.76
C ARG A 47 -9.61 -4.69 -11.32
N THR A 48 -10.11 -5.78 -11.89
CA THR A 48 -11.46 -5.81 -12.46
C THR A 48 -12.43 -5.94 -11.29
N PRO A 49 -13.57 -5.23 -11.27
CA PRO A 49 -14.56 -5.41 -10.20
C PRO A 49 -14.97 -6.89 -10.13
N PRO A 50 -14.98 -7.51 -8.93
CA PRO A 50 -15.41 -8.89 -8.80
C PRO A 50 -16.90 -9.01 -9.19
N LYS A 51 -17.28 -10.20 -9.67
CA LYS A 51 -18.68 -10.52 -10.00
C LYS A 51 -19.15 -11.67 -9.12
N GLN A 52 -20.36 -11.55 -8.61
CA GLN A 52 -21.05 -12.65 -7.92
C GLN A 52 -21.40 -13.76 -8.93
N ASN A 53 -21.49 -14.98 -8.41
CA ASN A 53 -22.07 -16.13 -9.09
C ASN A 53 -23.59 -15.88 -9.31
N PRO A 54 -24.25 -16.63 -10.21
CA PRO A 54 -25.69 -16.48 -10.48
C PRO A 54 -26.60 -16.64 -9.26
N ASP A 55 -26.13 -17.36 -8.24
CA ASP A 55 -26.81 -17.59 -6.96
C ASP A 55 -26.56 -16.49 -5.91
N GLY A 56 -25.80 -15.44 -6.26
CA GLY A 56 -25.43 -14.35 -5.36
C GLY A 56 -24.23 -14.64 -4.45
N SER A 57 -23.65 -15.85 -4.52
CA SER A 57 -22.42 -16.17 -3.80
C SER A 57 -21.19 -15.53 -4.47
N TRP A 58 -20.09 -15.42 -3.74
CA TRP A 58 -18.81 -15.01 -4.32
C TRP A 58 -18.01 -16.24 -4.75
N PRO A 59 -17.20 -16.15 -5.81
CA PRO A 59 -16.28 -17.23 -6.16
C PRO A 59 -15.32 -17.49 -4.98
N PRO A 60 -14.85 -18.75 -4.81
CA PRO A 60 -13.87 -19.08 -3.79
C PRO A 60 -12.63 -18.18 -3.89
N ILE A 61 -12.15 -17.71 -2.75
CA ILE A 61 -10.91 -16.93 -2.70
C ILE A 61 -9.72 -17.87 -2.68
N THR A 62 -8.73 -17.58 -3.51
CA THR A 62 -7.46 -18.28 -3.54
C THR A 62 -6.32 -17.29 -3.59
N TYR A 63 -5.31 -17.47 -2.76
CA TYR A 63 -4.09 -16.65 -2.78
C TYR A 63 -2.88 -17.43 -2.22
N PRO A 64 -1.65 -17.01 -2.56
CA PRO A 64 -0.44 -17.69 -2.07
C PRO A 64 -0.34 -17.73 -0.53
N GLY A 65 -0.23 -18.93 0.03
CA GLY A 65 -0.09 -19.14 1.48
C GLY A 65 -1.36 -18.91 2.29
N MET A 66 -2.53 -19.08 1.66
CA MET A 66 -3.80 -19.23 2.39
C MET A 66 -3.77 -20.48 3.29
N PRO A 67 -4.57 -20.53 4.37
CA PRO A 67 -4.69 -21.74 5.17
C PRO A 67 -5.17 -22.95 4.35
N GLU A 68 -4.65 -24.12 4.67
CA GLU A 68 -4.93 -25.38 4.00
C GLU A 68 -5.46 -26.42 4.99
N GLY A 69 -6.43 -27.23 4.54
CA GLY A 69 -7.09 -28.24 5.37
C GLY A 69 -8.25 -27.68 6.21
N ASP A 70 -9.22 -28.51 6.55
CA ASP A 70 -10.41 -28.10 7.31
C ASP A 70 -10.10 -27.83 8.80
N ASP A 71 -8.96 -28.33 9.30
CA ASP A 71 -8.51 -28.24 10.68
C ASP A 71 -7.44 -27.17 10.91
N TRP A 72 -7.17 -26.30 9.92
CA TRP A 72 -6.11 -25.29 9.95
C TRP A 72 -6.14 -24.38 11.20
N MET A 73 -7.33 -24.07 11.72
CA MET A 73 -7.52 -23.28 12.94
C MET A 73 -7.09 -23.98 14.23
N HIS A 74 -6.98 -25.31 14.19
CA HIS A 74 -6.48 -26.13 15.29
C HIS A 74 -5.00 -26.46 15.12
N ASN A 75 -4.46 -26.29 13.90
CA ASN A 75 -3.10 -26.62 13.51
C ASN A 75 -2.36 -25.41 12.92
N LEU A 76 -2.33 -24.32 13.68
CA LEU A 76 -1.69 -23.07 13.27
C LEU A 76 -0.16 -23.24 13.17
N PRO A 77 0.48 -22.72 12.11
CA PRO A 77 1.93 -22.58 12.09
C PRO A 77 2.43 -21.82 13.32
N ALA A 78 3.54 -22.25 13.92
CA ALA A 78 4.07 -21.73 15.20
C ALA A 78 4.33 -20.21 15.26
N ARG A 79 4.35 -19.54 14.10
CA ARG A 79 4.48 -18.07 14.01
C ARG A 79 3.18 -17.31 14.27
N TYR A 80 2.03 -17.98 14.31
CA TYR A 80 0.74 -17.37 14.61
C TYR A 80 0.34 -17.73 16.04
N THR A 81 0.10 -16.69 16.84
CA THR A 81 -0.32 -16.80 18.23
C THR A 81 -1.51 -15.87 18.40
N ASP A 82 -2.60 -16.37 18.97
CA ASP A 82 -3.80 -15.56 19.19
C ASP A 82 -3.50 -14.30 20.03
N GLY A 83 -4.06 -13.17 19.61
CA GLY A 83 -3.84 -11.87 20.23
C GLY A 83 -2.44 -11.26 19.99
N GLN A 84 -1.66 -11.78 19.03
CA GLN A 84 -0.31 -11.28 18.74
C GLN A 84 -0.08 -11.00 17.27
N ARG A 85 0.73 -9.98 16.96
CA ARG A 85 1.23 -9.69 15.59
C ARG A 85 0.15 -9.67 14.50
N GLY A 86 -1.03 -9.13 14.82
CA GLY A 86 -2.16 -9.08 13.88
C GLY A 86 -2.95 -10.38 13.70
N HIS A 87 -2.59 -11.49 14.35
CA HIS A 87 -3.40 -12.72 14.38
C HIS A 87 -4.40 -12.64 15.55
N ASP A 88 -5.69 -12.57 15.23
CA ASP A 88 -6.79 -12.62 16.20
C ASP A 88 -7.79 -13.66 15.75
N ARG A 89 -7.95 -14.72 16.53
CA ARG A 89 -8.73 -15.90 16.16
C ARG A 89 -10.17 -15.54 15.80
N ARG A 90 -10.78 -14.53 16.45
CA ARG A 90 -12.19 -14.18 16.26
C ARG A 90 -12.46 -13.70 14.82
N ILE A 91 -11.66 -12.76 14.31
CA ILE A 91 -11.81 -12.30 12.92
C ILE A 91 -11.45 -13.40 11.92
N MET A 92 -10.50 -14.27 12.25
CA MET A 92 -10.14 -15.38 11.38
C MET A 92 -11.29 -16.39 11.25
N GLU A 93 -12.03 -16.65 12.34
CA GLU A 93 -13.24 -17.49 12.35
C GLU A 93 -14.38 -16.83 11.56
N GLU A 94 -14.62 -15.52 11.75
CA GLU A 94 -15.63 -14.78 11.00
C GLU A 94 -15.35 -14.77 9.49
N LEU A 95 -14.09 -14.55 9.10
CA LEU A 95 -13.68 -14.57 7.69
C LEU A 95 -13.77 -15.99 7.11
N ALA A 96 -13.36 -17.02 7.85
CA ALA A 96 -13.52 -18.41 7.43
C ALA A 96 -14.98 -18.79 7.20
N ALA A 97 -15.90 -18.32 8.06
CA ALA A 97 -17.34 -18.59 7.95
C ALA A 97 -17.96 -18.02 6.67
N VAL A 98 -17.35 -16.98 6.07
CA VAL A 98 -17.76 -16.42 4.77
C VAL A 98 -16.88 -16.91 3.60
N GLY A 99 -16.09 -17.97 3.82
CA GLY A 99 -15.26 -18.58 2.77
C GLY A 99 -13.95 -17.83 2.48
N VAL A 100 -13.42 -17.10 3.47
CA VAL A 100 -12.17 -16.34 3.38
C VAL A 100 -11.21 -16.80 4.48
N PRO A 101 -10.66 -18.02 4.41
CA PRO A 101 -9.67 -18.45 5.39
C PRO A 101 -8.41 -17.60 5.25
N CYS A 102 -7.87 -17.10 6.35
CA CYS A 102 -6.59 -16.40 6.40
C CYS A 102 -5.90 -16.57 7.75
N TYR A 103 -4.57 -16.39 7.78
CA TYR A 103 -3.84 -16.34 9.06
C TYR A 103 -3.75 -14.93 9.63
N THR A 104 -3.79 -13.89 8.79
CA THR A 104 -3.90 -12.49 9.23
C THR A 104 -4.63 -11.68 8.16
N VAL A 105 -5.28 -10.59 8.57
CA VAL A 105 -5.90 -9.65 7.61
C VAL A 105 -4.84 -8.99 6.72
N SER A 106 -3.66 -8.70 7.26
CA SER A 106 -2.56 -8.08 6.49
C SER A 106 -2.05 -8.97 5.36
N GLU A 107 -1.86 -10.27 5.60
CA GLU A 107 -1.47 -11.21 4.54
C GLU A 107 -2.58 -11.38 3.50
N LEU A 108 -3.84 -11.40 3.95
CA LEU A 108 -4.99 -11.45 3.04
C LEU A 108 -5.02 -10.21 2.14
N ALA A 109 -4.89 -9.01 2.69
CA ALA A 109 -4.89 -7.74 1.95
C ALA A 109 -3.73 -7.62 0.94
N ASP A 110 -2.56 -8.16 1.29
CA ASP A 110 -1.37 -8.13 0.43
C ASP A 110 -1.49 -9.12 -0.75
N ARG A 111 -2.09 -10.29 -0.53
CA ARG A 111 -1.99 -11.43 -1.46
C ARG A 111 -3.27 -11.73 -2.23
N ALA A 112 -4.45 -11.39 -1.70
CA ALA A 112 -5.70 -11.56 -2.42
C ALA A 112 -5.91 -10.41 -3.41
N GLU A 113 -6.48 -10.71 -4.57
CA GLU A 113 -6.82 -9.68 -5.56
C GLU A 113 -8.01 -8.83 -5.10
N THR A 114 -9.01 -9.48 -4.50
CA THR A 114 -10.23 -8.87 -3.97
C THR A 114 -10.92 -9.82 -2.99
N VAL A 115 -11.59 -9.27 -1.97
CA VAL A 115 -12.25 -9.98 -0.88
C VAL A 115 -13.63 -9.36 -0.60
N PRO A 116 -14.56 -9.41 -1.57
CA PRO A 116 -15.85 -8.70 -1.46
C PRO A 116 -16.71 -9.18 -0.28
N GLN A 117 -16.73 -10.48 0.02
CA GLN A 117 -17.44 -11.04 1.18
C GLN A 117 -16.81 -10.62 2.53
N GLY A 118 -15.54 -10.18 2.54
CA GLY A 118 -14.86 -9.71 3.74
C GLY A 118 -15.18 -8.26 4.08
N ILE A 119 -15.63 -7.45 3.13
CA ILE A 119 -15.85 -6.00 3.31
C ILE A 119 -16.75 -5.68 4.52
N PRO A 120 -17.90 -6.34 4.75
CA PRO A 120 -18.72 -6.09 5.93
C PRO A 120 -17.97 -6.37 7.24
N ILE A 121 -17.16 -7.44 7.28
CA ILE A 121 -16.37 -7.83 8.46
C ILE A 121 -15.26 -6.81 8.70
N PHE A 122 -14.55 -6.35 7.65
CA PHE A 122 -13.49 -5.35 7.81
C PHE A 122 -14.01 -4.01 8.34
N ILE A 123 -15.16 -3.56 7.83
CA ILE A 123 -15.81 -2.32 8.31
C ILE A 123 -16.19 -2.47 9.78
N ASP A 124 -16.84 -3.57 10.12
CA ASP A 124 -17.31 -3.84 11.48
C ASP A 124 -16.14 -3.94 12.47
N TRP A 125 -15.09 -4.69 12.12
CA TRP A 125 -13.88 -4.80 12.94
C TRP A 125 -13.15 -3.48 13.11
N LEU A 126 -12.99 -2.69 12.05
CA LEU A 126 -12.30 -1.40 12.16
C LEU A 126 -13.14 -0.37 12.92
N THR A 127 -14.48 -0.48 12.88
CA THR A 127 -15.39 0.37 13.67
C THR A 127 -15.28 0.06 15.17
N HIS A 128 -15.15 -1.22 15.53
CA HIS A 128 -15.18 -1.70 16.91
C HIS A 128 -13.81 -2.17 17.42
N LEU A 129 -12.72 -1.74 16.79
CA LEU A 129 -11.38 -2.29 17.04
C LEU A 129 -10.93 -2.08 18.49
N GLU A 130 -11.16 -0.88 19.02
CA GLU A 130 -10.83 -0.51 20.40
C GLU A 130 -11.63 -1.31 21.43
N GLU A 131 -12.87 -1.70 21.11
CA GLU A 131 -13.72 -2.51 21.98
C GLU A 131 -13.30 -3.99 21.94
N ARG A 132 -12.97 -4.49 20.75
CA ARG A 132 -12.58 -5.90 20.54
C ARG A 132 -11.20 -6.21 21.09
N VAL A 133 -10.27 -5.26 20.97
CA VAL A 133 -8.92 -5.36 21.49
C VAL A 133 -8.75 -4.18 22.45
N PRO A 134 -9.10 -4.28 23.74
CA PRO A 134 -9.04 -3.15 24.68
C PRO A 134 -7.62 -2.83 25.16
N GLY A 135 -7.41 -1.62 25.71
CA GLY A 135 -6.12 -1.14 26.25
C GLY A 135 -5.44 -0.03 25.41
N PRO A 136 -4.19 0.36 25.69
CA PRO A 136 -3.44 1.27 24.82
C PRO A 136 -3.16 0.62 23.44
N GLU A 137 -2.75 1.44 22.46
CA GLU A 137 -2.30 0.90 21.17
C GLU A 137 -1.10 -0.04 21.40
N SER A 138 -1.20 -1.26 20.88
CA SER A 138 -0.18 -2.30 20.95
C SER A 138 0.19 -2.75 19.54
N ASP A 139 1.35 -3.38 19.36
CA ASP A 139 1.77 -3.92 18.06
C ASP A 139 0.68 -4.80 17.41
N HIS A 140 -0.02 -5.60 18.23
CA HIS A 140 -1.11 -6.43 17.73
C HIS A 140 -2.29 -5.59 17.18
N ARG A 141 -2.74 -4.57 17.93
CA ARG A 141 -3.84 -3.71 17.49
C ARG A 141 -3.44 -2.85 16.29
N GLU A 142 -2.22 -2.34 16.27
CA GLU A 142 -1.72 -1.51 15.16
C GLU A 142 -1.64 -2.33 13.87
N ILE A 143 -1.12 -3.56 13.94
CA ILE A 143 -1.07 -4.47 12.78
C ILE A 143 -2.48 -4.86 12.32
N LEU A 144 -3.41 -5.16 13.24
CA LEU A 144 -4.81 -5.40 12.88
C LEU A 144 -5.42 -4.18 12.16
N ARG A 145 -5.24 -2.99 12.73
CA ARG A 145 -5.74 -1.74 12.14
C ARG A 145 -5.19 -1.53 10.73
N SER A 146 -3.87 -1.66 10.57
CA SER A 146 -3.23 -1.52 9.26
C SER A 146 -3.74 -2.57 8.28
N GLY A 147 -3.89 -3.82 8.72
CA GLY A 147 -4.43 -4.91 7.88
C GLY A 147 -5.85 -4.62 7.42
N LEU A 148 -6.73 -4.17 8.32
CA LEU A 148 -8.12 -3.80 8.02
C LEU A 148 -8.19 -2.62 7.04
N ILE A 149 -7.37 -1.58 7.24
CA ILE A 149 -7.27 -0.44 6.31
C ILE A 149 -6.82 -0.90 4.92
N CYS A 150 -5.78 -1.71 4.84
CA CYS A 150 -5.30 -2.26 3.55
C CYS A 150 -6.34 -3.18 2.91
N ALA A 151 -7.08 -3.96 3.69
CA ALA A 151 -8.15 -4.83 3.18
C ALA A 151 -9.36 -4.03 2.66
N LEU A 152 -9.55 -2.80 3.14
CA LEU A 152 -10.56 -1.87 2.59
C LEU A 152 -10.08 -1.16 1.31
N ASP A 153 -8.78 -1.22 0.94
CA ASP A 153 -8.30 -0.85 -0.41
C ASP A 153 -8.66 -1.92 -1.46
N ASP A 154 -9.96 -2.22 -1.52
CA ASP A 154 -10.54 -3.25 -2.37
C ASP A 154 -11.47 -2.61 -3.41
N PRO A 155 -11.39 -3.00 -4.70
CA PRO A 155 -12.36 -2.57 -5.71
C PRO A 155 -13.83 -2.81 -5.32
N ALA A 156 -14.11 -3.84 -4.52
CA ALA A 156 -15.44 -4.16 -4.00
C ALA A 156 -15.93 -3.17 -2.92
N ALA A 157 -15.03 -2.46 -2.25
CA ALA A 157 -15.37 -1.41 -1.29
C ALA A 157 -15.68 -0.06 -1.96
N ARG A 158 -15.48 0.05 -3.29
CA ARG A 158 -15.69 1.31 -4.03
C ARG A 158 -17.12 1.82 -3.89
N GLY A 159 -17.27 3.06 -3.42
CA GLY A 159 -18.57 3.71 -3.18
C GLY A 159 -19.32 3.21 -1.95
N ASN A 160 -18.70 2.36 -1.11
CA ASN A 160 -19.27 2.00 0.17
C ASN A 160 -19.08 3.16 1.17
N GLN A 161 -20.15 3.91 1.43
CA GLN A 161 -20.09 5.10 2.28
C GLN A 161 -19.55 4.80 3.69
N ARG A 162 -19.90 3.65 4.27
CA ARG A 162 -19.42 3.28 5.62
C ARG A 162 -17.90 3.08 5.63
N ALA A 163 -17.34 2.45 4.60
CA ALA A 163 -15.89 2.30 4.47
C ALA A 163 -15.20 3.66 4.26
N ILE A 164 -15.77 4.51 3.40
CA ILE A 164 -15.25 5.87 3.12
C ILE A 164 -15.21 6.70 4.40
N ASP A 165 -16.34 6.79 5.11
CA ASP A 165 -16.45 7.56 6.35
C ASP A 165 -15.48 7.02 7.42
N LEU A 166 -15.30 5.70 7.49
CA LEU A 166 -14.40 5.08 8.44
C LEU A 166 -12.93 5.38 8.14
N LEU A 167 -12.50 5.35 6.87
CA LEU A 167 -11.14 5.74 6.48
C LEU A 167 -10.88 7.23 6.75
N ILE A 168 -11.87 8.10 6.50
CA ILE A 168 -11.80 9.52 6.89
C ILE A 168 -11.63 9.66 8.42
N GLN A 169 -12.38 8.89 9.21
CA GLN A 169 -12.24 8.89 10.67
C GLN A 169 -10.85 8.39 11.10
N GLN A 170 -10.29 7.36 10.46
CA GLN A 170 -8.94 6.89 10.76
C GLN A 170 -7.88 7.98 10.48
N LEU A 171 -8.02 8.76 9.40
CA LEU A 171 -7.12 9.89 9.11
C LEU A 171 -7.23 11.02 10.14
N ARG A 172 -8.41 11.23 10.72
CA ARG A 172 -8.68 12.24 11.76
C ARG A 172 -8.40 11.76 13.20
N ARG A 173 -8.08 10.48 13.39
CA ARG A 173 -7.95 9.84 14.71
C ARG A 173 -6.89 10.51 15.59
N GLN A 174 -7.11 10.45 16.91
CA GLN A 174 -6.12 10.74 17.94
C GLN A 174 -5.94 9.53 18.90
N PRO A 175 -4.70 9.09 19.21
CA PRO A 175 -3.44 9.55 18.61
C PRO A 175 -3.39 9.24 17.10
N PRO A 176 -2.60 10.02 16.34
CA PRO A 176 -2.54 9.86 14.89
C PRO A 176 -1.98 8.48 14.53
N LEU A 177 -2.38 7.95 13.37
CA LEU A 177 -1.85 6.70 12.85
C LEU A 177 -0.32 6.77 12.70
N ALA A 178 0.35 5.62 12.76
CA ALA A 178 1.77 5.52 12.40
C ALA A 178 1.98 5.94 10.94
N GLY A 179 3.16 6.50 10.62
CA GLY A 179 3.46 7.12 9.32
C GLY A 179 3.03 6.29 8.11
N PRO A 180 3.52 5.03 7.95
CA PRO A 180 3.14 4.19 6.81
C PRO A 180 1.63 3.90 6.73
N VAL A 181 0.96 3.79 7.88
CA VAL A 181 -0.49 3.52 7.93
C VAL A 181 -1.29 4.74 7.47
N ARG A 182 -0.79 5.98 7.69
CA ARG A 182 -1.41 7.19 7.12
C ARG A 182 -1.42 7.13 5.60
N ASP A 183 -0.30 6.76 4.98
CA ASP A 183 -0.20 6.63 3.51
C ASP A 183 -1.20 5.59 3.01
N PHE A 184 -1.24 4.39 3.61
CA PHE A 184 -2.17 3.33 3.20
C PHE A 184 -3.63 3.77 3.32
N THR A 185 -3.98 4.47 4.40
CA THR A 185 -5.34 4.98 4.60
C THR A 185 -5.72 6.02 3.55
N GLU A 186 -4.78 6.89 3.20
CA GLU A 186 -4.95 7.90 2.16
C GLU A 186 -5.18 7.27 0.78
N TYR A 187 -4.35 6.29 0.40
CA TYR A 187 -4.49 5.54 -0.85
C TYR A 187 -5.82 4.77 -0.90
N ALA A 188 -6.16 4.04 0.16
CA ALA A 188 -7.41 3.30 0.26
C ALA A 188 -8.61 4.24 0.07
N LEU A 189 -8.64 5.36 0.78
CA LEU A 189 -9.72 6.35 0.69
C LEU A 189 -9.83 6.90 -0.74
N ALA A 190 -8.70 7.31 -1.33
CA ALA A 190 -8.68 7.77 -2.70
C ALA A 190 -9.25 6.69 -3.63
N HIS A 191 -8.81 5.44 -3.54
CA HIS A 191 -9.25 4.37 -4.45
C HIS A 191 -10.76 4.09 -4.37
N ILE A 192 -11.31 3.98 -3.16
CA ILE A 192 -12.72 3.59 -2.98
C ILE A 192 -13.70 4.75 -3.15
N ALA A 193 -13.25 6.00 -2.93
CA ALA A 193 -14.09 7.17 -3.06
C ALA A 193 -14.59 7.40 -4.50
N THR A 194 -15.82 7.89 -4.58
CA THR A 194 -16.52 8.29 -5.79
C THR A 194 -16.66 9.80 -5.84
N LYS A 195 -17.17 10.35 -6.96
CA LYS A 195 -17.29 11.81 -7.11
C LYS A 195 -18.21 12.46 -6.09
N THR A 196 -19.19 11.72 -5.54
CA THR A 196 -20.13 12.25 -4.54
C THR A 196 -19.45 12.54 -3.22
N ASP A 197 -18.31 11.90 -2.96
CA ASP A 197 -17.51 12.05 -1.74
C ASP A 197 -16.59 13.28 -1.78
N PHE A 198 -16.62 14.04 -2.89
CA PHE A 198 -15.77 15.21 -3.08
C PHE A 198 -15.85 16.24 -1.94
N PRO A 199 -17.05 16.65 -1.44
CA PRO A 199 -17.11 17.64 -0.35
C PRO A 199 -16.36 17.18 0.91
N ALA A 200 -16.49 15.90 1.27
CA ALA A 200 -15.82 15.34 2.45
C ALA A 200 -14.29 15.24 2.26
N ILE A 201 -13.84 14.85 1.06
CA ILE A 201 -12.42 14.75 0.74
C ILE A 201 -11.76 16.13 0.62
N ALA A 202 -12.45 17.11 0.03
CA ALA A 202 -11.96 18.49 -0.06
C ALA A 202 -11.74 19.08 1.34
N ALA A 203 -12.73 18.96 2.23
CA ALA A 203 -12.59 19.37 3.62
C ALA A 203 -11.43 18.65 4.33
N LEU A 204 -11.29 17.33 4.12
CA LEU A 204 -10.21 16.56 4.70
C LEU A 204 -8.82 17.05 4.25
N ILE A 205 -8.63 17.36 2.96
CA ILE A 205 -7.33 17.84 2.44
C ILE A 205 -6.86 19.08 3.22
N ASP A 206 -7.78 20.00 3.53
CA ASP A 206 -7.50 21.25 4.25
C ASP A 206 -7.30 21.01 5.75
N GLU A 207 -8.04 20.06 6.35
CA GLU A 207 -7.99 19.74 7.78
C GLU A 207 -6.73 18.98 8.20
N LEU A 208 -6.14 18.20 7.30
CA LEU A 208 -4.99 17.36 7.65
C LEU A 208 -3.82 18.21 8.18
N PRO A 209 -2.98 17.70 9.10
CA PRO A 209 -1.75 18.40 9.51
C PRO A 209 -0.72 18.53 8.38
N PRO A 210 0.20 19.51 8.39
CA PRO A 210 1.18 19.69 7.30
C PRO A 210 2.06 18.46 7.02
N ASP A 211 2.36 17.65 8.04
CA ASP A 211 3.16 16.42 7.94
C ASP A 211 2.38 15.20 7.43
N TYR A 212 1.06 15.32 7.24
CA TYR A 212 0.26 14.23 6.68
C TYR A 212 0.39 14.12 5.16
N PRO A 213 0.37 12.89 4.62
CA PRO A 213 0.37 12.68 3.18
C PRO A 213 -0.96 13.13 2.58
N ARG A 214 -0.90 13.73 1.38
CA ARG A 214 -2.05 14.26 0.61
C ARG A 214 -2.02 13.93 -0.88
N GLY A 215 -0.99 13.20 -1.32
CA GLY A 215 -0.76 12.97 -2.75
C GLY A 215 -1.90 12.20 -3.42
N ALA A 216 -2.40 11.14 -2.78
CA ALA A 216 -3.50 10.33 -3.30
C ALA A 216 -4.84 11.07 -3.29
N LEU A 217 -5.11 11.90 -2.28
CA LEU A 217 -6.33 12.74 -2.21
C LEU A 217 -6.30 13.85 -3.27
N ILE A 218 -5.14 14.47 -3.49
CA ILE A 218 -4.95 15.45 -4.58
C ILE A 218 -5.14 14.78 -5.94
N GLU A 219 -4.57 13.60 -6.16
CA GLU A 219 -4.78 12.85 -7.40
C GLU A 219 -6.25 12.42 -7.60
N TYR A 220 -6.96 12.10 -6.50
CA TYR A 220 -8.40 11.80 -6.53
C TYR A 220 -9.22 12.93 -7.17
N LEU A 221 -8.85 14.21 -6.95
CA LEU A 221 -9.54 15.37 -7.54
C LEU A 221 -9.69 15.22 -9.07
N GLY A 222 -8.71 14.58 -9.71
CA GLY A 222 -8.70 14.26 -11.14
C GLY A 222 -9.97 13.56 -11.66
N ARG A 223 -10.65 12.80 -10.80
CA ARG A 223 -11.90 12.09 -11.14
C ARG A 223 -13.14 12.96 -11.02
N VAL A 224 -13.13 14.00 -10.18
CA VAL A 224 -14.30 14.83 -9.87
C VAL A 224 -14.67 15.70 -11.08
N LYS A 225 -13.67 16.40 -11.65
CA LYS A 225 -13.79 17.24 -12.85
C LYS A 225 -14.72 18.46 -12.70
N THR A 226 -14.62 19.14 -11.57
CA THR A 226 -15.31 20.41 -11.30
C THR A 226 -14.32 21.57 -11.26
N SER A 227 -14.81 22.80 -11.41
CA SER A 227 -14.00 24.02 -11.25
C SER A 227 -13.39 24.12 -9.86
N GLU A 228 -14.13 23.71 -8.83
CA GLU A 228 -13.66 23.67 -7.44
C GLU A 228 -12.50 22.68 -7.26
N ALA A 229 -12.64 21.45 -7.77
CA ALA A 229 -11.56 20.46 -7.71
C ALA A 229 -10.32 20.92 -8.49
N GLN A 230 -10.51 21.61 -9.63
CA GLN A 230 -9.43 22.24 -10.38
C GLN A 230 -8.72 23.33 -9.56
N ALA A 231 -9.47 24.18 -8.85
CA ALA A 231 -8.90 25.24 -8.01
C ALA A 231 -8.06 24.65 -6.87
N ILE A 232 -8.53 23.58 -6.22
CA ILE A 232 -7.76 22.87 -5.18
C ILE A 232 -6.50 22.26 -5.78
N ALA A 233 -6.58 21.59 -6.94
CA ALA A 233 -5.41 21.02 -7.59
C ALA A 233 -4.37 22.09 -7.99
N LEU A 234 -4.82 23.26 -8.45
CA LEU A 234 -3.93 24.40 -8.74
C LEU A 234 -3.25 24.94 -7.49
N HIS A 235 -3.96 25.03 -6.36
CA HIS A 235 -3.36 25.44 -5.09
C HIS A 235 -2.18 24.54 -4.70
N TRP A 236 -2.33 23.22 -4.88
CA TRP A 236 -1.28 22.25 -4.52
C TRP A 236 -0.14 22.12 -5.52
N LEU A 237 -0.26 22.74 -6.70
CA LEU A 237 0.83 22.84 -7.67
C LEU A 237 2.02 23.61 -7.07
N ASP A 238 1.74 24.64 -6.28
CA ASP A 238 2.75 25.54 -5.70
C ASP A 238 3.27 25.10 -4.31
N ASN A 239 2.71 24.02 -3.72
CA ASN A 239 2.90 23.66 -2.31
C ASN A 239 3.51 22.25 -2.09
N GLY A 240 4.46 21.85 -2.93
CA GLY A 240 5.23 20.60 -2.74
C GLY A 240 4.52 19.33 -3.21
N TYR A 241 3.31 19.42 -3.76
CA TYR A 241 2.54 18.30 -4.31
C TYR A 241 2.36 18.38 -5.83
N ALA A 242 3.26 19.10 -6.52
CA ALA A 242 3.22 19.35 -7.96
C ALA A 242 3.01 18.07 -8.80
N TYR A 243 3.69 16.96 -8.44
CA TYR A 243 3.54 15.68 -9.13
C TYR A 243 2.07 15.22 -9.17
N PHE A 244 1.39 15.23 -8.02
CA PHE A 244 0.00 14.77 -7.90
C PHE A 244 -0.99 15.78 -8.48
N ALA A 245 -0.75 17.07 -8.24
CA ALA A 245 -1.55 18.17 -8.80
C ALA A 245 -1.58 18.13 -10.34
N ILE A 246 -0.42 17.97 -10.99
CA ILE A 246 -0.34 17.86 -12.46
C ILE A 246 -1.11 16.64 -12.96
N LYS A 247 -0.98 15.49 -12.30
CA LYS A 247 -1.74 14.28 -12.66
C LYS A 247 -3.25 14.50 -12.53
N ALA A 248 -3.69 15.17 -11.47
CA ALA A 248 -5.10 15.53 -11.28
C ALA A 248 -5.60 16.42 -12.42
N LEU A 249 -4.91 17.52 -12.73
CA LEU A 249 -5.27 18.45 -13.81
C LEU A 249 -5.37 17.76 -15.18
N VAL A 250 -4.41 16.88 -15.51
CA VAL A 250 -4.44 16.08 -16.74
C VAL A 250 -5.64 15.13 -16.76
N SER A 251 -5.95 14.47 -15.65
CA SER A 251 -7.09 13.55 -15.54
C SER A 251 -8.44 14.26 -15.70
N MET A 252 -8.54 15.50 -15.21
CA MET A 252 -9.71 16.36 -15.41
C MET A 252 -9.88 16.80 -16.85
N LYS A 253 -8.78 16.88 -17.62
CA LYS A 253 -8.67 17.69 -18.85
C LYS A 253 -8.96 19.16 -18.57
N ALA A 254 -8.33 19.69 -17.51
CA ALA A 254 -8.51 21.07 -17.06
C ALA A 254 -8.14 22.06 -18.18
N ILE A 255 -9.00 23.07 -18.38
CA ILE A 255 -8.86 24.12 -19.41
C ILE A 255 -8.19 25.35 -18.81
N GLY A 256 -7.34 26.04 -19.59
CA GLY A 256 -6.70 27.30 -19.18
C GLY A 256 -5.65 27.15 -18.08
N VAL A 257 -5.12 25.94 -17.86
CA VAL A 257 -4.10 25.67 -16.83
C VAL A 257 -2.72 25.37 -17.40
N ARG A 258 -2.58 25.33 -18.73
CA ARG A 258 -1.35 24.92 -19.40
C ARG A 258 -0.16 25.80 -19.02
N ASP A 259 -0.37 27.11 -18.98
CA ASP A 259 0.66 28.08 -18.57
C ASP A 259 1.10 27.90 -17.12
N ARG A 260 0.21 27.45 -16.24
CA ARG A 260 0.54 27.15 -14.83
C ARG A 260 1.41 25.90 -14.71
N VAL A 261 1.25 24.91 -15.61
CA VAL A 261 2.03 23.67 -15.59
C VAL A 261 3.36 23.81 -16.36
N ALA A 262 3.46 24.73 -17.33
CA ALA A 262 4.65 24.90 -18.17
C ALA A 262 5.99 25.05 -17.41
N PRO A 263 6.08 25.79 -16.28
CA PRO A 263 7.32 25.90 -15.50
C PRO A 263 7.89 24.56 -15.04
N TYR A 264 7.02 23.57 -14.77
CA TYR A 264 7.39 22.27 -14.22
C TYR A 264 8.04 21.32 -15.26
N VAL A 265 8.05 21.68 -16.54
CA VAL A 265 8.72 20.89 -17.60
C VAL A 265 10.23 20.76 -17.33
N ASN A 266 10.81 21.75 -16.67
CA ASN A 266 12.23 21.82 -16.31
C ASN A 266 12.47 21.73 -14.79
N ASP A 267 11.49 21.24 -14.03
CA ASP A 267 11.60 21.06 -12.57
C ASP A 267 12.86 20.27 -12.15
N HIS A 268 13.42 20.56 -10.98
CA HIS A 268 14.54 19.80 -10.44
C HIS A 268 14.16 18.31 -10.20
N ASP A 269 12.93 18.03 -9.79
CA ASP A 269 12.44 16.68 -9.54
C ASP A 269 12.17 15.94 -10.87
N PRO A 270 12.87 14.83 -11.16
CA PRO A 270 12.65 14.05 -12.38
C PRO A 270 11.23 13.51 -12.55
N TRP A 271 10.52 13.21 -11.47
CA TRP A 271 9.14 12.72 -11.53
C TRP A 271 8.18 13.84 -11.91
N VAL A 272 8.35 15.02 -11.33
CA VAL A 272 7.57 16.23 -11.67
C VAL A 272 7.81 16.61 -13.12
N ARG A 273 9.06 16.68 -13.59
CA ARG A 273 9.36 16.93 -15.02
C ARG A 273 8.67 15.95 -15.95
N LYS A 274 8.71 14.67 -15.61
CA LYS A 274 8.13 13.61 -16.44
C LYS A 274 6.62 13.79 -16.61
N VAL A 275 5.90 14.10 -15.53
CA VAL A 275 4.45 14.32 -15.61
C VAL A 275 4.11 15.66 -16.26
N ALA A 276 4.90 16.71 -16.03
CA ALA A 276 4.72 18.02 -16.67
C ALA A 276 4.89 17.97 -18.19
N LYS A 277 5.95 17.31 -18.69
CA LYS A 277 6.15 17.10 -20.14
C LYS A 277 4.97 16.40 -20.78
N ARG A 278 4.49 15.32 -20.15
CA ARG A 278 3.30 14.59 -20.61
C ARG A 278 2.02 15.43 -20.51
N ALA A 279 1.93 16.35 -19.55
CA ALA A 279 0.79 17.23 -19.40
C ALA A 279 0.70 18.23 -20.56
N MET A 280 1.83 18.75 -21.06
CA MET A 280 1.86 19.65 -22.22
C MET A 280 1.29 19.04 -23.50
N GLU A 281 1.30 17.71 -23.61
CA GLU A 281 0.72 16.98 -24.75
C GLU A 281 -0.78 16.71 -24.58
N ARG A 282 -1.32 16.84 -23.36
CA ARG A 282 -2.64 16.30 -22.99
C ARG A 282 -3.62 17.33 -22.46
N LEU A 283 -3.11 18.42 -21.89
CA LEU A 283 -3.95 19.50 -21.43
C LEU A 283 -4.45 20.29 -22.65
N PRO A 284 -5.76 20.58 -22.72
CA PRO A 284 -6.27 21.53 -23.68
C PRO A 284 -5.62 22.90 -23.44
N ASP A 285 -5.62 23.73 -24.48
CA ASP A 285 -5.26 25.14 -24.36
C ASP A 285 -6.22 25.86 -23.40
#